data_AF-A0A7C4ZGR4-F1
#
_entry.id   AF-A0A7C4ZGR4-F1
#
_cell.length_a   1.000
_cell.length_b   1.000
_cell.length_c   1.000
_cell.angle_alpha   90.00
_cell.angle_beta   90.00
_cell.angle_gamma   90.00
#
_symmetry.space_group_name_H-M   'P 1'
#
loop_
_entity.id
_entity.type
_entity.pdbx_description
1 polymer ?
#
loop_
_entity_poly.entity_id
_entity_poly.type
_entity_poly.pdbx_seq_one_letter_code
_entity_poly.pdbx_strand_id
1 'polypeptide(L)'
;MTNTEKIKQVFLSGVVKEATNAELMKLTGVQPHQQVFQITDKLVKKGFLKYALKGKEKVFFMPQQVSMTNVKDSEDVGTHSGPENVGNRKAVLNIEQVGFRYSGKWTLNDESKLSYEAEPDILSRSPVLYAFVSMNEVLYIGKTTMPLGKRLYGYANPGPKQSTNQKVNLNIQGLVSNGVSVEIWVFAPMKNELVYRGIPVNLPAGLEDSLIDILKPKWNHLGK
;
A
#
# COMPACT_ATOMS: atom_id res chain seq x y z
N MET A 1 9.95 -12.64 -16.64
CA MET A 1 8.52 -12.29 -16.75
C MET A 1 7.80 -12.71 -15.48
N THR A 2 7.25 -11.75 -14.73
CA THR A 2 6.53 -12.00 -13.48
C THR A 2 5.18 -12.68 -13.73
N ASN A 3 4.61 -13.35 -12.72
CA ASN A 3 3.28 -13.97 -12.85
C ASN A 3 2.18 -12.93 -13.15
N THR A 4 2.33 -11.70 -12.67
CA THR A 4 1.45 -10.58 -13.03
C THR A 4 1.61 -10.17 -14.50
N GLU A 5 2.83 -10.09 -15.02
CA GLU A 5 3.08 -9.80 -16.44
C GLU A 5 2.51 -10.89 -17.34
N LYS A 6 2.65 -12.17 -16.96
CA LYS A 6 2.06 -13.29 -17.70
C LYS A 6 0.55 -13.12 -17.86
N ILE A 7 -0.15 -12.82 -16.76
CA ILE A 7 -1.61 -12.59 -16.79
C ILE A 7 -1.98 -11.35 -17.58
N LYS A 8 -1.23 -10.24 -17.45
CA LYS A 8 -1.48 -9.02 -18.26
C LYS A 8 -1.31 -9.29 -19.76
N GLN A 9 -0.27 -10.02 -20.15
CA GLN A 9 0.02 -10.29 -21.55
C GLN A 9 -1.05 -11.14 -22.23
N VAL A 10 -1.72 -12.04 -21.51
CA VAL A 10 -2.86 -12.81 -22.06
C VAL A 10 -3.97 -11.89 -22.57
N PHE A 11 -4.23 -10.77 -21.90
CA PHE A 11 -5.24 -9.79 -22.33
C PHE A 11 -4.67 -8.77 -23.34
N LEU A 12 -3.43 -8.31 -23.16
CA LEU A 12 -2.81 -7.31 -24.06
C LEU A 12 -2.50 -7.87 -25.45
N SER A 13 -2.15 -9.15 -25.54
CA SER A 13 -1.88 -9.82 -26.83
C SER A 13 -3.16 -10.13 -27.62
N GLY A 14 -4.33 -9.92 -27.02
CA GLY A 14 -5.62 -10.24 -27.65
C GLY A 14 -5.92 -11.74 -27.77
N VAL A 15 -5.11 -12.61 -27.14
CA VAL A 15 -5.31 -14.07 -27.14
C VAL A 15 -6.68 -14.45 -26.56
N VAL A 16 -7.17 -13.69 -25.59
CA VAL A 16 -8.54 -13.80 -25.06
C VAL A 16 -9.18 -12.43 -24.92
N LYS A 17 -10.49 -12.35 -25.13
CA LYS A 17 -11.30 -11.15 -24.80
C LYS A 17 -11.74 -11.16 -23.34
N GLU A 18 -12.01 -12.34 -22.80
CA GLU A 18 -12.41 -12.57 -21.42
C GLU A 18 -11.87 -13.92 -20.92
N ALA A 19 -11.61 -14.08 -19.62
CA ALA A 19 -11.14 -15.34 -19.04
C ALA A 19 -11.44 -15.44 -17.53
N THR A 20 -11.69 -16.66 -17.05
CA THR A 20 -11.79 -17.03 -15.64
C THR A 20 -10.41 -17.25 -15.00
N ASN A 21 -10.34 -17.33 -13.67
CA ASN A 21 -9.09 -17.70 -12.98
C ASN A 21 -8.57 -19.09 -13.39
N ALA A 22 -9.46 -20.06 -13.63
CA ALA A 22 -9.06 -21.40 -14.05
C ALA A 22 -8.49 -21.42 -15.47
N GLU A 23 -9.06 -20.62 -16.38
CA GLU A 23 -8.54 -20.45 -17.74
C GLU A 23 -7.19 -19.70 -17.74
N LEU A 24 -7.06 -18.63 -16.96
CA LEU A 24 -5.81 -17.90 -16.80
C LEU A 24 -4.70 -18.79 -16.24
N MET A 25 -5.02 -19.68 -15.30
CA MET A 25 -4.09 -20.68 -14.78
C MET A 25 -3.58 -21.61 -15.89
N LYS A 26 -4.47 -22.13 -16.75
CA LYS A 26 -4.11 -22.99 -17.89
C LYS A 26 -3.28 -22.25 -18.94
N LEU A 27 -3.65 -21.01 -19.26
CA LEU A 27 -2.99 -20.20 -20.28
C LEU A 27 -1.61 -19.66 -19.85
N THR A 28 -1.43 -19.38 -18.55
CA THR A 28 -0.19 -18.76 -18.04
C THR A 28 0.73 -19.73 -17.31
N GLY A 29 0.24 -20.93 -16.94
CA GLY A 29 0.94 -21.89 -16.11
C GLY A 29 1.20 -21.41 -14.67
N VAL A 30 0.57 -20.31 -14.24
CA VAL A 30 0.78 -19.74 -12.90
C VAL A 30 0.08 -20.62 -11.86
N GLN A 31 0.87 -21.15 -10.93
CA GLN A 31 0.41 -21.96 -9.80
C GLN A 31 0.97 -21.36 -8.50
N PRO A 32 0.26 -21.50 -7.36
CA PRO A 32 -1.04 -22.17 -7.17
C PRO A 32 -2.24 -21.30 -7.59
N HIS A 33 -3.43 -21.89 -7.71
CA HIS A 33 -4.68 -21.19 -8.07
C HIS A 33 -4.96 -19.93 -7.20
N GLN A 34 -4.58 -19.97 -5.91
CA GLN A 34 -4.69 -18.83 -5.00
C GLN A 34 -3.88 -17.60 -5.47
N GLN A 35 -2.72 -17.83 -6.11
CA GLN A 35 -1.89 -16.75 -6.65
C GLN A 35 -2.56 -16.07 -7.85
N VAL A 36 -3.24 -16.83 -8.72
CA VAL A 36 -4.00 -16.28 -9.84
C VAL A 36 -5.12 -15.38 -9.32
N PHE A 37 -5.84 -15.81 -8.29
CA PHE A 37 -6.90 -15.02 -7.65
C PHE A 37 -6.37 -13.69 -7.09
N GLN A 38 -5.24 -13.72 -6.35
CA GLN A 38 -4.63 -12.51 -5.81
C GLN A 38 -4.19 -11.54 -6.92
N ILE A 39 -3.65 -12.08 -8.02
CA ILE A 39 -3.21 -11.26 -9.15
C ILE A 39 -4.41 -10.64 -9.87
N THR A 40 -5.46 -11.41 -10.17
CA THR A 40 -6.64 -10.88 -10.88
C THR A 40 -7.38 -9.86 -10.02
N ASP A 41 -7.50 -10.08 -8.71
CA ASP A 41 -8.05 -9.08 -7.78
C ASP A 41 -7.24 -7.79 -7.76
N LYS A 42 -5.89 -7.89 -7.72
CA LYS A 42 -4.99 -6.73 -7.80
C LYS A 42 -5.11 -6.00 -9.14
N LEU A 43 -5.29 -6.72 -10.25
CA LEU A 43 -5.47 -6.13 -11.58
C LEU A 43 -6.83 -5.44 -11.74
N VAL A 44 -7.88 -6.00 -11.12
CA VAL A 44 -9.20 -5.36 -11.06
C VAL A 44 -9.14 -4.08 -10.22
N LYS A 45 -8.53 -4.13 -9.03
CA LYS A 45 -8.34 -2.94 -8.17
C LYS A 45 -7.55 -1.82 -8.85
N LYS A 46 -6.59 -2.18 -9.71
CA LYS A 46 -5.80 -1.24 -10.52
C LYS A 46 -6.53 -0.72 -11.76
N GLY A 47 -7.79 -1.12 -11.99
CA GLY A 47 -8.58 -0.74 -13.17
C GLY A 47 -8.09 -1.35 -14.49
N PHE A 48 -7.12 -2.28 -14.43
CA PHE A 48 -6.59 -2.94 -15.62
C PHE A 48 -7.56 -4.00 -16.15
N LEU A 49 -8.25 -4.70 -15.25
CA LEU A 49 -9.35 -5.62 -15.57
C LEU A 49 -10.66 -5.13 -14.95
N LYS A 50 -11.76 -5.49 -15.57
CA LYS A 50 -13.08 -5.59 -14.93
C LYS A 50 -13.46 -7.06 -14.88
N TYR A 51 -14.51 -7.38 -14.13
CA TYR A 51 -15.08 -8.71 -14.16
C TYR A 51 -16.60 -8.66 -14.22
N ALA A 52 -17.19 -9.71 -14.74
CA ALA A 52 -18.61 -10.02 -14.66
C ALA A 52 -18.78 -11.37 -13.97
N LEU A 53 -19.92 -11.58 -13.32
CA LEU A 53 -20.28 -12.89 -12.77
C LEU A 53 -21.02 -13.67 -13.85
N LYS A 54 -20.51 -14.86 -14.19
CA LYS A 54 -21.17 -15.82 -15.10
C LYS A 54 -21.43 -17.08 -14.30
N GLY A 55 -22.65 -17.22 -13.79
CA GLY A 55 -22.97 -18.23 -12.76
C GLY A 55 -22.26 -17.90 -11.44
N LYS A 56 -21.46 -18.84 -10.92
CA LYS A 56 -20.68 -18.67 -9.68
C LYS A 56 -19.25 -18.17 -9.89
N GLU A 57 -18.83 -17.97 -11.14
CA GLU A 57 -17.44 -17.64 -11.48
C GLU A 57 -17.28 -16.18 -11.93
N LYS A 58 -16.14 -15.58 -11.57
CA LYS A 58 -15.71 -14.28 -12.07
C LYS A 58 -15.01 -14.46 -13.41
N VAL A 59 -15.54 -13.82 -14.44
CA VAL A 59 -14.94 -13.74 -15.77
C VAL A 59 -14.33 -12.34 -15.93
N PHE A 60 -13.02 -12.26 -16.16
CA PHE A 60 -12.26 -11.01 -16.24
C PHE A 60 -12.08 -10.56 -17.68
N PHE A 61 -12.13 -9.25 -17.93
CA PHE A 61 -11.95 -8.64 -19.27
C PHE A 61 -11.34 -7.24 -19.15
N MET A 62 -10.71 -6.73 -20.21
CA MET A 62 -10.21 -5.36 -20.23
C MET A 62 -11.35 -4.35 -20.45
N PRO A 63 -11.41 -3.23 -19.69
CA PRO A 63 -12.41 -2.19 -19.93
C PRO A 63 -12.18 -1.56 -21.31
N GLN A 64 -13.24 -1.45 -22.12
CA GLN A 64 -13.19 -0.68 -23.36
C GLN A 64 -12.87 0.78 -23.02
N GLN A 65 -11.83 1.34 -23.63
CA GLN A 65 -11.54 2.77 -23.49
C GLN A 65 -12.68 3.56 -24.14
N VAL A 66 -13.36 4.39 -23.35
CA VAL A 66 -14.34 5.35 -23.87
C VAL A 66 -13.55 6.44 -24.60
N SER A 67 -13.60 6.41 -25.93
CA SER A 67 -13.21 7.50 -26.80
C SER A 67 -14.14 8.70 -26.57
N MET A 68 -13.67 9.74 -25.89
CA MET A 68 -14.41 11.01 -25.83
C MET A 68 -14.21 11.79 -27.13
N THR A 69 -15.31 11.93 -27.84
CA THR A 69 -15.56 12.81 -28.98
C THR A 69 -15.86 14.23 -28.51
N ASN A 70 -15.36 15.21 -29.27
CA ASN A 70 -15.88 16.55 -29.52
C ASN A 70 -16.29 17.47 -28.35
N VAL A 71 -15.48 18.52 -28.14
CA VAL A 71 -15.99 19.90 -28.06
C VAL A 71 -15.09 20.77 -28.94
N LYS A 72 -15.71 21.40 -29.94
CA LYS A 72 -15.18 22.54 -30.72
C LYS A 72 -15.29 23.79 -29.85
N ASP A 73 -14.25 24.63 -29.90
CA ASP A 73 -14.30 26.08 -30.22
C ASP A 73 -12.92 26.69 -29.89
N SER A 74 -12.12 26.92 -30.96
CA SER A 74 -11.59 28.22 -31.43
C SER A 74 -10.54 28.87 -30.50
N GLU A 75 -9.26 28.71 -30.84
CA GLU A 75 -8.39 29.74 -31.46
C GLU A 75 -7.70 30.63 -30.42
N ASP A 76 -6.39 30.48 -30.23
CA ASP A 76 -5.39 31.46 -30.68
C ASP A 76 -3.94 30.98 -30.38
N VAL A 77 -3.02 31.52 -31.17
CA VAL A 77 -1.66 31.16 -31.53
C VAL A 77 -0.62 31.37 -30.42
N GLY A 78 0.39 30.49 -30.36
CA GLY A 78 1.57 30.74 -29.52
C GLY A 78 2.57 29.58 -29.45
N THR A 79 3.31 29.34 -30.53
CA THR A 79 4.52 28.51 -30.58
C THR A 79 5.56 29.06 -29.61
N HIS A 80 6.01 28.29 -28.60
CA HIS A 80 7.36 28.37 -28.03
C HIS A 80 7.79 27.02 -27.43
N SER A 81 9.01 26.65 -27.75
CA SER A 81 9.71 25.40 -27.52
C SER A 81 10.35 25.30 -26.12
N GLY A 82 10.00 24.23 -25.39
CA GLY A 82 10.79 23.63 -24.29
C GLY A 82 10.66 24.25 -22.88
N PRO A 83 11.00 23.51 -21.80
CA PRO A 83 11.32 22.10 -21.71
C PRO A 83 10.14 21.26 -21.20
N GLU A 84 10.29 19.96 -21.40
CA GLU A 84 9.39 18.90 -21.01
C GLU A 84 8.78 19.12 -19.62
N ASN A 85 7.46 19.11 -19.61
CA ASN A 85 6.64 18.89 -18.45
C ASN A 85 7.01 17.49 -17.90
N VAL A 86 8.07 17.44 -17.08
CA VAL A 86 8.30 16.38 -16.09
C VAL A 86 7.17 16.54 -15.09
N GLY A 87 5.96 16.20 -15.56
CA GLY A 87 4.77 16.10 -14.76
C GLY A 87 5.11 15.06 -13.72
N ASN A 88 5.46 15.55 -12.54
CA ASN A 88 4.94 15.18 -11.23
C ASN A 88 4.27 13.79 -11.22
N ARG A 89 4.98 12.76 -11.69
CA ARG A 89 4.65 11.38 -11.40
C ARG A 89 5.19 11.23 -10.01
N LYS A 90 4.36 11.54 -9.01
CA LYS A 90 4.48 10.92 -7.69
C LYS A 90 4.62 9.43 -7.98
N ALA A 91 5.86 8.95 -8.02
CA ALA A 91 6.14 7.54 -7.91
C ALA A 91 5.59 7.20 -6.52
N VAL A 92 4.38 6.67 -6.48
CA VAL A 92 3.77 6.17 -5.26
C VAL A 92 4.70 5.04 -4.84
N LEU A 93 5.66 5.35 -3.98
CA LEU A 93 6.64 4.39 -3.52
C LEU A 93 5.85 3.24 -2.90
N ASN A 94 5.94 2.07 -3.54
CA ASN A 94 5.35 0.88 -2.98
C ASN A 94 6.21 0.49 -1.78
N ILE A 95 5.71 0.70 -0.56
CA ILE A 95 6.45 0.39 0.67
C ILE A 95 6.93 -1.06 0.73
N GLU A 96 6.27 -1.98 0.01
CA GLU A 96 6.75 -3.37 -0.19
C GLU A 96 8.16 -3.42 -0.80
N GLN A 97 8.47 -2.52 -1.76
CA GLN A 97 9.79 -2.45 -2.41
C GLN A 97 10.88 -1.92 -1.48
N VAL A 98 10.50 -1.13 -0.49
CA VAL A 98 11.40 -0.70 0.59
C VAL A 98 11.66 -1.84 1.58
N GLY A 99 10.82 -2.88 1.56
CA GLY A 99 10.92 -4.06 2.43
C GLY A 99 9.87 -4.09 3.54
N PHE A 100 8.85 -3.22 3.52
CA PHE A 100 7.73 -3.34 4.44
C PHE A 100 6.95 -4.62 4.15
N ARG A 101 6.50 -5.28 5.21
CA ARG A 101 5.62 -6.44 5.16
C ARG A 101 4.37 -6.15 5.98
N TYR A 102 3.22 -6.64 5.52
CA TYR A 102 2.04 -6.68 6.37
C TYR A 102 2.37 -7.49 7.62
N SER A 103 2.01 -6.97 8.79
CA SER A 103 2.33 -7.61 10.07
C SER A 103 1.16 -7.61 11.05
N GLY A 104 0.02 -7.04 10.66
CA GLY A 104 -1.14 -6.94 11.53
C GLY A 104 -2.14 -5.87 11.10
N LYS A 105 -3.11 -5.61 11.97
CA LYS A 105 -4.14 -4.58 11.79
C LYS A 105 -4.61 -4.06 13.14
N TRP A 106 -5.15 -2.84 13.13
CA TRP A 106 -5.89 -2.29 14.24
C TRP A 106 -7.32 -2.86 14.29
N THR A 107 -7.83 -3.04 15.51
CA THR A 107 -9.16 -3.57 15.80
C THR A 107 -9.79 -2.80 16.97
N LEU A 108 -11.07 -3.06 17.24
CA LEU A 108 -11.70 -2.67 18.49
C LEU A 108 -11.90 -3.92 19.34
N ASN A 109 -11.68 -3.81 20.65
CA ASN A 109 -12.04 -4.86 21.60
C ASN A 109 -13.53 -4.78 21.95
N ASP A 110 -13.98 -5.69 22.83
CA ASP A 110 -15.39 -5.76 23.27
C ASP A 110 -15.89 -4.48 23.97
N GLU A 111 -14.98 -3.67 24.52
CA GLU A 111 -15.27 -2.36 25.12
C GLU A 111 -15.23 -1.20 24.11
N SER A 112 -15.17 -1.49 22.80
CA SER A 112 -14.99 -0.50 21.74
C SER A 112 -13.73 0.36 21.87
N LYS A 113 -12.72 -0.13 22.60
CA LYS A 113 -11.40 0.50 22.73
C LYS A 113 -10.46 -0.03 21.67
N LEU A 114 -9.53 0.83 21.25
CA LEU A 114 -8.55 0.51 20.24
C LEU A 114 -7.61 -0.61 20.72
N SER A 115 -7.47 -1.65 19.89
CA SER A 115 -6.58 -2.79 20.07
C SER A 115 -5.90 -3.14 18.74
N TYR A 116 -5.04 -4.15 18.71
CA TYR A 116 -4.38 -4.60 17.48
C TYR A 116 -4.12 -6.10 17.49
N GLU A 117 -4.12 -6.68 16.29
CA GLU A 117 -3.71 -8.06 16.01
C GLU A 117 -2.44 -7.99 15.17
N ALA A 118 -1.35 -8.63 15.61
CA ALA A 118 -0.08 -8.64 14.89
C ALA A 118 0.74 -9.89 15.23
N GLU A 119 1.68 -10.25 14.36
CA GLU A 119 2.54 -11.42 14.53
C GLU A 119 3.42 -11.29 15.80
N PRO A 120 3.44 -12.26 16.73
CA PRO A 120 4.16 -12.12 17.99
C PRO A 120 5.66 -11.84 17.84
N ASP A 121 6.30 -12.43 16.84
CA ASP A 121 7.73 -12.21 16.57
C ASP A 121 8.00 -10.76 16.14
N ILE A 122 7.13 -10.16 15.30
CA ILE A 122 7.28 -8.76 14.87
C ILE A 122 7.13 -7.79 16.05
N LEU A 123 6.26 -8.09 17.01
CA LEU A 123 6.00 -7.24 18.17
C LEU A 123 7.22 -7.10 19.08
N SER A 124 8.11 -8.09 19.08
CA SER A 124 9.35 -8.10 19.86
C SER A 124 10.51 -7.36 19.18
N ARG A 125 10.40 -7.04 17.87
CA ARG A 125 11.52 -6.47 17.11
C ARG A 125 11.77 -4.99 17.40
N SER A 126 13.05 -4.63 17.34
CA SER A 126 13.54 -3.25 17.36
C SER A 126 15.00 -3.18 16.87
N PRO A 127 15.46 -2.05 16.30
CA PRO A 127 14.64 -0.93 15.82
C PRO A 127 13.84 -1.34 14.58
N VAL A 128 12.66 -0.74 14.41
CA VAL A 128 11.83 -0.95 13.22
C VAL A 128 11.24 0.35 12.73
N LEU A 129 10.90 0.38 11.44
CA LEU A 129 10.05 1.40 10.84
C LEU A 129 8.69 0.75 10.60
N TYR A 130 7.61 1.44 10.92
CA TYR A 130 6.25 0.94 10.72
C TYR A 130 5.39 1.98 10.03
N ALA A 131 4.36 1.50 9.35
CA ALA A 131 3.39 2.32 8.66
C ALA A 131 1.98 1.86 8.98
N PHE A 132 1.05 2.83 9.08
CA PHE A 132 -0.38 2.55 9.08
C PHE A 132 -0.94 2.79 7.70
N VAL A 133 -1.66 1.80 7.19
CA VAL A 133 -2.13 1.77 5.80
C VAL A 133 -3.62 1.50 5.79
N SER A 134 -4.38 2.25 5.00
CA SER A 134 -5.79 1.96 4.75
C SER A 134 -6.11 2.21 3.28
N MET A 135 -6.89 1.33 2.67
CA MET A 135 -7.30 1.45 1.26
C MET A 135 -6.11 1.76 0.32
N ASN A 136 -4.97 1.09 0.55
CA ASN A 136 -3.71 1.28 -0.18
C ASN A 136 -3.05 2.66 -0.05
N GLU A 137 -3.46 3.49 0.91
CA GLU A 137 -2.82 4.76 1.26
C GLU A 137 -2.01 4.62 2.56
N VAL A 138 -0.76 5.09 2.55
CA VAL A 138 0.05 5.22 3.77
C VAL A 138 -0.44 6.45 4.54
N LEU A 139 -1.04 6.22 5.70
CA LEU A 139 -1.63 7.26 6.54
C LEU A 139 -0.62 7.83 7.53
N TYR A 140 0.25 6.98 8.05
CA TYR A 140 1.27 7.32 9.03
C TYR A 140 2.53 6.48 8.84
N ILE A 141 3.69 7.06 9.12
CA ILE A 141 4.98 6.39 9.24
C ILE A 141 5.58 6.78 10.57
N GLY A 142 6.11 5.79 11.30
CA GLY A 142 6.90 6.09 12.49
C GLY A 142 8.00 5.07 12.68
N LYS A 143 9.04 5.47 13.39
CA LYS A 143 10.08 4.56 13.86
C LYS A 143 9.95 4.25 15.35
N THR A 144 10.62 3.20 15.79
CA THR A 144 10.80 2.91 17.21
C THR A 144 12.14 2.22 17.46
N THR A 145 12.79 2.60 18.56
CA THR A 145 13.97 1.92 19.11
C THR A 145 13.62 0.94 20.24
N MET A 146 12.38 0.97 20.73
CA MET A 146 11.82 -0.03 21.65
C MET A 146 11.03 -1.09 20.87
N PRO A 147 10.71 -2.26 21.48
CA PRO A 147 9.90 -3.28 20.83
C PRO A 147 8.61 -2.70 20.24
N LEU A 148 8.26 -3.12 19.02
CA LEU A 148 7.10 -2.61 18.29
C LEU A 148 5.81 -2.69 19.12
N GLY A 149 5.59 -3.79 19.85
CA GLY A 149 4.41 -3.96 20.71
C GLY A 149 4.28 -2.86 21.76
N LYS A 150 5.39 -2.39 22.35
CA LYS A 150 5.36 -1.28 23.30
C LYS A 150 4.97 0.04 22.62
N ARG A 151 5.41 0.26 21.37
CA ARG A 151 5.05 1.45 20.60
C ARG A 151 3.57 1.44 20.20
N LEU A 152 3.06 0.29 19.75
CA LEU A 152 1.65 0.10 19.40
C LEU A 152 0.75 0.23 20.62
N TYR A 153 1.12 -0.37 21.76
CA TYR A 153 0.41 -0.18 23.02
C TYR A 153 0.27 1.30 23.40
N GLY A 154 1.30 2.10 23.17
CA GLY A 154 1.25 3.55 23.42
C GLY A 154 0.25 4.31 22.53
N TYR A 155 -0.04 3.82 21.33
CA TYR A 155 -1.13 4.35 20.50
C TYR A 155 -2.49 3.87 20.99
N ALA A 156 -2.63 2.61 21.40
CA ALA A 156 -3.89 2.09 21.95
C ALA A 156 -4.27 2.79 23.27
N ASN A 157 -3.28 3.10 24.11
CA ASN A 157 -3.46 3.67 25.45
C ASN A 157 -2.62 4.95 25.61
N PRO A 158 -3.01 6.06 24.95
CA PRO A 158 -2.24 7.29 24.98
C PRO A 158 -2.31 7.95 26.37
N GLY A 159 -1.16 8.35 26.90
CA GLY A 159 -1.09 9.19 28.10
C GLY A 159 -1.48 10.66 27.82
N PRO A 160 -1.79 11.45 28.86
CA PRO A 160 -2.33 12.82 28.72
C PRO A 160 -1.36 13.80 28.05
N LYS A 161 -0.05 13.55 28.11
CA LYS A 161 0.99 14.39 27.48
C LYS A 161 1.44 13.90 26.10
N GLN A 162 0.86 12.80 25.59
CA GLN A 162 1.28 12.17 24.34
C GLN A 162 0.40 12.59 23.17
N SER A 163 0.49 13.87 22.79
CA SER A 163 -0.36 14.48 21.76
C SER A 163 -0.38 13.71 20.43
N THR A 164 0.78 13.24 19.95
CA THR A 164 0.86 12.39 18.75
C THR A 164 0.09 11.09 18.93
N ASN A 165 0.25 10.41 20.07
CA ASN A 165 -0.44 9.14 20.31
C ASN A 165 -1.96 9.36 20.38
N GLN A 166 -2.41 10.44 21.02
CA GLN A 166 -3.83 10.79 21.11
C GLN A 166 -4.44 11.03 19.72
N LYS A 167 -3.79 11.84 18.88
CA LYS A 167 -4.28 12.11 17.52
C LYS A 167 -4.32 10.86 16.65
N VAL A 168 -3.25 10.07 16.69
CA VAL A 168 -3.16 8.82 15.93
C VAL A 168 -4.22 7.82 16.44
N ASN A 169 -4.42 7.70 17.75
CA ASN A 169 -5.48 6.89 18.34
C ASN A 169 -6.86 7.29 17.80
N LEU A 170 -7.20 8.58 17.88
CA LEU A 170 -8.48 9.11 17.39
C LEU A 170 -8.68 8.84 15.90
N ASN A 171 -7.64 9.04 15.09
CA ASN A 171 -7.71 8.79 13.65
C ASN A 171 -7.94 7.30 13.33
N ILE A 172 -7.24 6.40 14.02
CA ILE A 172 -7.42 4.96 13.83
C ILE A 172 -8.82 4.55 14.31
N GLN A 173 -9.22 4.97 15.50
CA GLN A 173 -10.52 4.63 16.06
C GLN A 173 -11.66 5.10 15.16
N GLY A 174 -11.56 6.32 14.60
CA GLY A 174 -12.55 6.85 13.66
C GLY A 174 -12.65 6.06 12.35
N LEU A 175 -11.56 5.46 11.86
CA LEU A 175 -11.64 4.57 10.69
C LEU A 175 -12.20 3.20 11.06
N VAL A 176 -11.66 2.57 12.10
CA VAL A 176 -12.02 1.20 12.48
C VAL A 176 -13.47 1.11 12.95
N SER A 177 -14.00 2.11 13.67
CA SER A 177 -15.41 2.14 14.09
C SER A 177 -16.39 2.27 12.92
N ASN A 178 -15.95 2.83 11.80
CA ASN A 178 -16.71 2.91 10.55
C ASN A 178 -16.49 1.68 9.65
N GLY A 179 -15.88 0.61 10.18
CA GLY A 179 -15.59 -0.62 9.42
C GLY A 179 -14.45 -0.48 8.41
N VAL A 180 -13.68 0.62 8.46
CA VAL A 180 -12.53 0.84 7.58
C VAL A 180 -11.27 0.24 8.22
N SER A 181 -10.64 -0.71 7.53
CA SER A 181 -9.44 -1.38 8.04
C SER A 181 -8.23 -0.45 8.07
N VAL A 182 -7.46 -0.51 9.15
CA VAL A 182 -6.14 0.13 9.26
C VAL A 182 -5.10 -0.96 9.52
N GLU A 183 -4.31 -1.25 8.50
CA GLU A 183 -3.26 -2.26 8.51
C GLU A 183 -1.97 -1.72 9.14
N ILE A 184 -1.18 -2.62 9.71
CA ILE A 184 0.14 -2.37 10.29
C ILE A 184 1.17 -3.03 9.39
N TRP A 185 2.01 -2.21 8.77
CA TRP A 185 3.10 -2.65 7.92
C TRP A 185 4.43 -2.37 8.59
N VAL A 186 5.37 -3.31 8.55
CA VAL A 186 6.64 -3.20 9.28
C VAL A 186 7.82 -3.48 8.36
N PHE A 187 8.80 -2.59 8.42
CA PHE A 187 10.15 -2.78 7.89
C PHE A 187 11.11 -3.05 9.07
N ALA A 188 11.60 -4.27 9.13
CA ALA A 188 12.50 -4.77 10.17
C ALA A 188 13.76 -5.39 9.53
N PRO A 189 14.75 -4.56 9.12
CA PRO A 189 15.94 -5.03 8.43
C PRO A 189 16.80 -5.92 9.32
N MET A 190 17.71 -6.67 8.69
CA MET A 190 18.70 -7.44 9.43
C MET A 190 19.66 -6.51 10.17
N LYS A 191 20.18 -6.99 11.31
CA LYS A 191 21.21 -6.24 12.04
C LYS A 191 22.42 -6.07 11.13
N ASN A 192 22.95 -4.83 11.06
CA ASN A 192 24.10 -4.47 10.23
C ASN A 192 23.91 -4.72 8.73
N GLU A 193 22.67 -4.73 8.23
CA GLU A 193 22.38 -4.88 6.79
C GLU A 193 23.07 -3.82 5.92
N LEU A 194 23.27 -2.61 6.48
CA LEU A 194 24.07 -1.56 5.87
C LEU A 194 25.16 -1.10 6.84
N VAL A 195 26.41 -1.09 6.38
CA VAL A 195 27.57 -0.59 7.11
C VAL A 195 28.25 0.49 6.27
N TYR A 196 28.41 1.68 6.84
CA TYR A 196 29.10 2.80 6.20
C TYR A 196 30.41 3.07 6.92
N ARG A 197 31.54 2.83 6.24
CA ARG A 197 32.91 3.04 6.79
C ARG A 197 33.11 2.37 8.16
N GLY A 198 32.61 1.14 8.31
CA GLY A 198 32.68 0.36 9.55
C GLY A 198 31.61 0.68 10.59
N ILE A 199 30.71 1.63 10.34
CA ILE A 199 29.64 2.02 11.26
C ILE A 199 28.31 1.44 10.76
N PRO A 200 27.63 0.57 11.54
CA PRO A 200 26.30 0.09 11.18
C PRO A 200 25.28 1.22 11.12
N VAL A 201 24.57 1.32 10.00
CA VAL A 201 23.54 2.33 9.79
C VAL A 201 22.22 1.83 10.38
N ASN A 202 21.57 2.66 11.20
CA ASN A 202 20.20 2.42 11.63
C ASN A 202 19.24 2.73 10.47
N LEU A 203 19.02 1.74 9.60
CA LEU A 203 18.15 1.86 8.43
C LEU A 203 16.75 2.38 8.75
N PRO A 204 16.03 1.88 9.79
CA PRO A 204 14.74 2.46 10.19
C PRO A 204 14.80 3.96 10.47
N ALA A 205 15.83 4.41 11.20
CA ALA A 205 15.98 5.82 11.51
C ALA A 205 16.38 6.67 10.29
N GLY A 206 17.22 6.13 9.41
CA GLY A 206 17.70 6.84 8.21
C GLY A 206 16.64 6.97 7.10
N LEU A 207 15.67 6.05 7.03
CA LEU A 207 14.64 6.08 6.01
C LEU A 207 13.39 6.89 6.39
N GLU A 208 13.11 7.09 7.69
CA GLU A 208 11.85 7.70 8.15
C GLU A 208 11.54 9.05 7.48
N ASP A 209 12.43 10.05 7.61
CA ASP A 209 12.17 11.40 7.09
C ASP A 209 12.05 11.39 5.56
N SER A 210 12.91 10.61 4.88
CA SER A 210 12.85 10.47 3.42
C SER A 210 11.53 9.87 2.95
N LEU A 211 11.03 8.85 3.64
CA LEU A 211 9.74 8.23 3.31
C LEU A 211 8.57 9.16 3.61
N ILE A 212 8.60 9.88 4.74
CA ILE A 212 7.58 10.90 5.05
C ILE A 212 7.57 11.97 3.96
N ASP A 213 8.74 12.40 3.48
CA ASP A 213 8.83 13.42 2.45
C ASP A 213 8.35 12.95 1.08
N ILE A 214 8.64 11.71 0.70
CA ILE A 214 8.18 11.14 -0.57
C ILE A 214 6.68 10.86 -0.55
N LEU A 215 6.19 10.26 0.54
CA LEU A 215 4.81 9.76 0.63
C LEU A 215 3.81 10.81 1.12
N LYS A 216 4.28 11.82 1.88
CA LYS A 216 3.47 12.83 2.56
C LYS A 216 2.26 12.24 3.30
N PRO A 217 2.46 11.29 4.25
CA PRO A 217 1.34 10.65 4.95
C PRO A 217 0.54 11.69 5.74
N LYS A 218 -0.78 11.64 5.61
CA LYS A 218 -1.70 12.64 6.18
C LYS A 218 -1.52 12.82 7.70
N TRP A 219 -1.17 11.78 8.43
CA TRP A 219 -1.08 11.81 9.89
C TRP A 219 0.30 12.21 10.42
N ASN A 220 1.34 12.28 9.59
CA ASN A 220 2.68 12.69 10.01
C ASN A 220 2.83 14.20 10.22
N HIS A 221 1.94 15.01 9.64
CA HIS A 221 1.97 16.47 9.73
C HIS A 221 1.03 17.04 10.80
N LEU A 222 0.27 16.19 11.50
CA LEU A 222 -0.69 16.58 12.54
C LEU A 222 0.04 16.95 13.85
N GLY A 223 0.90 17.96 13.84
CA GLY A 223 1.63 18.39 15.04
C GLY A 223 2.92 19.19 14.80
N LYS A 224 3.16 19.66 13.57
CA LYS A 224 4.04 20.81 13.34
C LYS A 224 3.21 22.08 13.32
#